data_AF-A0AAX6I214-F1
#
_entry.id   AF-A0AAX6I214-F1
#
_cell.length_a   1.000
_cell.length_b   1.000
_cell.length_c   1.000
_cell.angle_alpha   90.00
_cell.angle_beta   90.00
_cell.angle_gamma   90.00
#
_symmetry.space_group_name_H-M   'P 1'
#
loop_
_entity.id
_entity.type
_entity.pdbx_description
1 polymer ?
#
loop_
_entity_poly.entity_id
_entity_poly.type
_entity_poly.pdbx_seq_one_letter_code
_entity_poly.pdbx_strand_id
1 'polypeptide(L)'
;MNSWFPSPFGSSSSSSNPSPGLSSSTSSTMNAHNRTSDRTQSPSNGPPSPSEAAGVISRLKDKSTDELKKLLTDKSTYEAFFNSLEQVKVQNSLRRELWEETLQLARENLEKEPRISELRNQARFYVQ
;
A
#
# COMPACT_ATOMS: atom_id res chain seq x y z
N MET A 1 -37.41 -9.62 13.58
CA MET A 1 -37.07 -9.76 12.15
C MET A 1 -36.66 -8.38 11.64
N ASN A 2 -35.47 -8.03 11.14
CA ASN A 2 -34.22 -8.73 10.82
C ASN A 2 -33.03 -7.77 11.03
N SER A 3 -31.92 -8.28 11.55
CA SER A 3 -30.64 -7.61 11.81
C SER A 3 -29.75 -7.57 10.56
N TRP A 4 -29.13 -6.42 10.28
CA TRP A 4 -28.17 -6.24 9.18
C TRP A 4 -26.76 -6.07 9.75
N PHE A 5 -26.06 -7.19 9.95
CA PHE A 5 -24.60 -7.24 10.08
C PHE A 5 -24.10 -8.41 9.21
N PRO A 6 -22.98 -8.27 8.49
CA PRO A 6 -22.35 -9.41 7.83
C PRO A 6 -21.47 -10.16 8.83
N SER A 7 -21.85 -11.38 9.19
CA SER A 7 -20.99 -12.30 9.95
C SER A 7 -19.95 -12.95 9.02
N PRO A 8 -18.65 -12.93 9.37
CA PRO A 8 -17.63 -13.64 8.61
C PRO A 8 -17.27 -14.93 9.33
N PHE A 9 -18.12 -15.96 9.30
CA PHE A 9 -17.72 -17.32 9.66
C PHE A 9 -18.65 -18.32 8.97
N GLY A 10 -18.22 -18.83 7.82
CA GLY A 10 -18.74 -20.05 7.24
C GLY A 10 -17.81 -21.19 7.61
N SER A 11 -18.29 -22.12 8.44
CA SER A 11 -17.61 -23.37 8.75
C SER A 11 -18.39 -24.52 8.11
N SER A 12 -17.75 -25.28 7.22
CA SER A 12 -17.86 -26.75 7.03
C SER A 12 -17.26 -27.12 5.67
N SER A 13 -16.60 -28.25 5.41
CA SER A 13 -15.95 -29.31 6.18
C SER A 13 -15.18 -30.13 5.13
N SER A 14 -14.17 -30.89 5.57
CA SER A 14 -13.47 -31.99 4.86
C SER A 14 -12.51 -31.67 3.70
N SER A 15 -11.22 -31.87 4.00
CA SER A 15 -10.27 -32.72 3.26
C SER A 15 -10.31 -32.70 1.72
N SER A 16 -9.26 -32.15 1.10
CA SER A 16 -8.48 -32.80 0.02
C SER A 16 -7.25 -31.94 -0.35
N ASN A 17 -6.05 -32.49 -0.17
CA ASN A 17 -4.86 -32.03 -0.90
C ASN A 17 -5.08 -32.25 -2.42
N PRO A 18 -4.45 -31.45 -3.28
CA PRO A 18 -3.36 -32.06 -4.04
C PRO A 18 -2.14 -31.14 -4.23
N SER A 19 -0.97 -31.79 -4.25
CA SER A 19 0.35 -31.24 -4.60
C SER A 19 0.49 -31.08 -6.14
N PRO A 20 1.61 -30.52 -6.66
CA PRO A 20 1.68 -29.76 -7.91
C PRO A 20 1.89 -30.62 -9.16
N GLY A 21 1.57 -30.06 -10.34
CA GLY A 21 2.14 -30.59 -11.59
C GLY A 21 1.31 -30.32 -12.85
N LEU A 22 1.99 -29.67 -13.81
CA LEU A 22 1.95 -29.88 -15.26
C LEU A 22 0.61 -29.76 -16.02
N SER A 23 0.53 -28.64 -16.76
CA SER A 23 0.39 -28.53 -18.22
C SER A 23 -0.78 -29.20 -18.97
N SER A 24 -1.35 -28.38 -19.87
CA SER A 24 -2.14 -28.71 -21.08
C SER A 24 -3.58 -29.16 -20.82
N SER A 25 -4.61 -28.82 -21.59
CA SER A 25 -4.90 -27.89 -22.70
C SER A 25 -6.41 -28.04 -22.89
N THR A 26 -7.18 -26.97 -23.11
CA THR A 26 -8.21 -26.88 -24.17
C THR A 26 -8.97 -25.55 -24.11
N SER A 27 -8.84 -24.84 -25.22
CA SER A 27 -9.63 -23.76 -25.79
C SER A 27 -11.03 -23.48 -25.22
N SER A 28 -11.28 -22.21 -24.89
CA SER A 28 -12.37 -21.45 -25.50
C SER A 28 -12.12 -19.95 -25.36
N THR A 29 -12.57 -19.25 -26.39
CA THR A 29 -12.02 -18.01 -26.92
C THR A 29 -12.57 -16.76 -26.22
N MET A 30 -11.81 -15.67 -26.34
CA MET A 30 -12.19 -14.25 -26.30
C MET A 30 -12.84 -13.65 -25.04
N ASN A 31 -12.02 -12.99 -24.23
CA ASN A 31 -12.23 -11.55 -24.02
C ASN A 31 -10.90 -10.83 -23.74
N ALA A 32 -10.41 -10.10 -24.75
CA ALA A 32 -9.32 -9.17 -24.62
C ALA A 32 -9.82 -7.93 -23.86
N HIS A 33 -9.58 -7.87 -22.55
CA HIS A 33 -9.49 -6.59 -21.84
C HIS A 33 -8.14 -6.55 -21.14
N ASN A 34 -7.25 -5.82 -21.79
CA ASN A 34 -5.97 -5.38 -21.29
C ASN A 34 -6.18 -4.62 -19.96
N ARG A 35 -6.26 -5.34 -18.84
CA ARG A 35 -6.02 -4.74 -17.54
C ARG A 35 -4.51 -4.65 -17.39
N THR A 36 -3.99 -3.51 -17.83
CA THR A 36 -2.67 -3.01 -17.47
C THR A 36 -2.39 -3.35 -16.02
N SER A 37 -1.23 -3.97 -15.81
CA SER A 37 -0.72 -4.45 -14.55
C SER A 37 -0.71 -3.38 -13.46
N ASP A 38 -1.81 -3.22 -12.73
CA ASP A 38 -1.84 -2.59 -11.40
C ASP A 38 -1.57 -3.65 -10.32
N ARG A 39 -0.61 -4.53 -10.60
CA ARG A 39 -0.05 -5.40 -9.57
C ARG A 39 0.92 -4.53 -8.79
N THR A 40 0.41 -3.93 -7.72
CA THR A 40 1.19 -3.35 -6.64
C THR A 40 2.35 -4.29 -6.35
N GLN A 41 3.54 -3.89 -6.78
CA GLN A 41 4.74 -4.65 -6.47
C GLN A 41 4.87 -4.61 -4.94
N SER A 42 4.63 -5.75 -4.30
CA SER A 42 4.97 -5.92 -2.90
C SER A 42 6.44 -5.52 -2.75
N PRO A 43 6.82 -4.75 -1.71
CA PRO A 43 8.21 -4.40 -1.49
C PRO A 43 9.00 -5.69 -1.49
N SER A 44 9.92 -5.81 -2.45
CA SER A 44 10.80 -6.96 -2.55
C SER A 44 11.62 -7.03 -1.27
N ASN A 45 11.47 -8.10 -0.49
CA ASN A 45 12.32 -8.36 0.67
C ASN A 45 13.75 -8.79 0.27
N GLY A 46 14.11 -8.62 -1.00
CA GLY A 46 15.45 -8.88 -1.53
C GLY A 46 16.42 -7.71 -1.27
N PRO A 47 17.72 -7.93 -1.50
CA PRO A 47 18.69 -6.84 -1.49
C PRO A 47 18.28 -5.76 -2.51
N PRO A 48 18.50 -4.47 -2.21
CA PRO A 48 18.18 -3.39 -3.13
C PRO A 48 18.91 -3.59 -4.46
N SER A 49 18.28 -3.19 -5.56
CA SER A 49 18.93 -3.19 -6.86
C SER A 49 20.18 -2.30 -6.86
N PRO A 50 21.15 -2.54 -7.76
CA PRO A 50 22.37 -1.74 -7.83
C PRO A 50 22.10 -0.23 -7.93
N SER A 51 21.08 0.15 -8.70
CA SER A 51 20.68 1.56 -8.86
C SER A 51 20.12 2.16 -7.58
N GLU A 52 19.31 1.40 -6.83
CA GLU A 52 18.76 1.85 -5.55
C GLU A 52 19.86 2.02 -4.49
N ALA A 53 20.80 1.08 -4.44
CA ALA A 53 21.92 1.14 -3.51
C ALA A 53 22.94 2.24 -3.87
N ALA A 54 23.15 2.52 -5.17
CA ALA A 54 24.15 3.48 -5.64
C ALA A 54 24.00 4.88 -5.03
N GLY A 55 22.77 5.33 -4.79
CA GLY A 55 22.50 6.62 -4.15
C GLY A 55 23.01 6.69 -2.71
N VAL A 56 22.83 5.62 -1.94
CA VAL A 56 23.31 5.52 -0.56
C VAL A 56 24.82 5.33 -0.53
N ILE A 57 25.36 4.46 -1.40
CA ILE A 57 26.81 4.20 -1.51
C ILE A 57 27.57 5.48 -1.86
N SER A 58 27.03 6.30 -2.76
CA SER A 58 27.65 7.60 -3.12
C SER A 58 27.75 8.55 -1.93
N ARG A 59 26.76 8.54 -1.03
CA ARG A 59 26.78 9.35 0.22
C ARG A 59 27.73 8.80 1.28
N LEU A 60 28.05 7.51 1.22
CA LEU A 60 28.97 6.84 2.16
C LEU A 60 30.43 6.94 1.69
N LYS A 61 30.67 6.97 0.37
CA LYS A 61 31.99 6.99 -0.27
C LYS A 61 32.91 8.09 0.28
N ASP A 62 32.37 9.28 0.52
CA ASP A 62 33.15 10.45 0.88
C ASP A 62 33.37 10.61 2.41
N LYS A 63 32.92 9.63 3.20
CA LYS A 63 33.07 9.63 4.68
C LYS A 63 34.38 9.00 5.10
N SER A 64 34.96 9.55 6.18
CA SER A 64 36.13 8.95 6.83
C SER A 64 35.81 7.61 7.49
N THR A 65 36.83 6.80 7.75
CA THR A 65 36.68 5.53 8.47
C THR A 65 36.09 5.72 9.86
N ASP A 66 36.42 6.81 10.53
CA ASP A 66 35.93 7.11 11.88
C ASP A 66 34.45 7.50 11.85
N GLU A 67 34.02 8.26 10.84
CA GLU A 67 32.59 8.55 10.62
C GLU A 67 31.80 7.29 10.28
N LEU A 68 32.35 6.39 9.45
CA LEU A 68 31.70 5.12 9.12
C LEU A 68 31.57 4.23 10.36
N LYS A 69 32.62 4.11 11.18
CA LYS A 69 32.55 3.41 12.47
C LYS A 69 31.52 4.03 13.40
N LYS A 70 31.47 5.37 13.45
CA LYS A 70 30.48 6.09 14.26
C LYS A 70 29.07 5.83 13.77
N LEU A 71 28.83 5.82 12.45
CA LEU A 71 27.54 5.46 11.86
C LEU A 71 27.09 4.03 12.21
N LEU A 72 28.04 3.09 12.35
CA LEU A 72 27.72 1.70 12.73
C LEU A 72 27.49 1.52 14.23
N THR A 73 28.00 2.42 15.07
CA THR A 73 28.04 2.23 16.53
C THR A 73 27.09 3.17 17.26
N ASP A 74 26.98 4.42 16.82
CA ASP A 74 26.13 5.44 17.43
C ASP A 74 24.80 5.58 16.69
N LYS A 75 23.72 5.21 17.39
CA LYS A 75 22.35 5.31 16.86
C LYS A 75 21.99 6.73 16.44
N SER A 76 22.38 7.74 17.21
CA SER A 76 21.97 9.11 16.91
C SER A 76 22.58 9.62 15.60
N THR A 77 23.85 9.28 15.35
CA THR A 77 24.54 9.59 14.10
C THR A 77 23.95 8.81 12.93
N TYR A 78 23.60 7.53 13.11
CA TYR A 78 22.90 6.74 12.10
C TYR A 78 21.56 7.37 11.72
N GLU A 79 20.71 7.68 12.70
CA GLU A 79 19.38 8.27 12.47
C GLU A 79 19.49 9.63 11.77
N ALA A 80 20.44 10.47 12.17
CA ALA A 80 20.69 11.75 11.51
C ALA A 80 21.08 11.56 10.03
N PHE A 81 21.96 10.60 9.73
CA PHE A 81 22.34 10.27 8.36
C PHE A 81 21.16 9.68 7.57
N PHE A 82 20.44 8.72 8.15
CA PHE A 82 19.29 8.07 7.51
C PHE A 82 18.22 9.09 7.13
N ASN A 83 17.86 9.99 8.04
CA ASN A 83 16.90 11.07 7.77
C ASN A 83 17.44 12.16 6.82
N SER A 84 18.75 12.20 6.57
CA SER A 84 19.35 13.10 5.58
C SER A 84 19.22 12.58 4.13
N LEU A 85 18.95 11.28 3.94
CA LEU A 85 18.82 10.66 2.62
C LEU A 85 17.58 11.17 1.89
N GLU A 86 17.75 11.51 0.61
CA GLU A 86 16.67 12.09 -0.20
C GLU A 86 15.49 11.12 -0.35
N GLN A 87 15.76 9.82 -0.52
CA GLN A 87 14.72 8.81 -0.62
C GLN A 87 13.84 8.77 0.64
N VAL A 88 14.47 8.90 1.82
CA VAL A 88 13.76 8.90 3.11
C VAL A 88 12.94 10.17 3.26
N LYS A 89 13.48 11.33 2.85
CA LYS A 89 12.73 12.60 2.85
C LYS A 89 11.51 12.55 1.94
N VAL A 90 11.68 12.10 0.70
CA VAL A 90 10.59 11.96 -0.28
C VAL A 90 9.51 11.03 0.27
N GLN A 91 9.88 9.83 0.75
CA GLN A 91 8.92 8.89 1.29
C GLN A 91 8.16 9.44 2.51
N ASN A 92 8.86 10.14 3.40
CA ASN A 92 8.22 10.78 4.55
C ASN A 92 7.27 11.91 4.14
N SER A 93 7.61 12.70 3.12
CA SER A 93 6.73 13.74 2.58
C SER A 93 5.46 13.13 2.00
N LEU A 94 5.61 12.15 1.10
CA LEU A 94 4.48 11.44 0.48
C LEU A 94 3.54 10.83 1.52
N ARG A 95 4.09 10.24 2.59
CA ARG A 95 3.29 9.68 3.68
C ARG A 95 2.47 10.76 4.40
N ARG A 96 3.08 11.93 4.67
CA ARG A 96 2.39 13.05 5.32
C ARG A 96 1.30 13.61 4.42
N GLU A 97 1.62 13.92 3.18
CA GLU A 97 0.67 14.45 2.19
C GLU A 97 -0.52 13.51 2.03
N LEU A 98 -0.28 12.21 1.84
CA LEU A 98 -1.35 11.22 1.73
C LEU A 98 -2.23 11.18 2.98
N TRP A 99 -1.63 11.27 4.17
CA TRP A 99 -2.39 11.27 5.42
C TRP A 99 -3.22 12.55 5.58
N GLU A 100 -2.65 13.71 5.24
CA GLU A 100 -3.34 15.00 5.28
C GLU A 100 -4.51 15.04 4.31
N GLU A 101 -4.31 14.61 3.06
CA GLU A 101 -5.37 14.52 2.05
C GLU A 101 -6.48 13.55 2.48
N THR A 102 -6.11 12.37 3.01
CA THR A 102 -7.08 11.38 3.50
C THR A 102 -7.91 11.95 4.65
N LEU A 103 -7.28 12.67 5.58
CA LEU A 103 -7.97 13.32 6.69
C LEU A 103 -8.91 14.42 6.21
N GLN A 104 -8.47 15.21 5.22
CA GLN A 104 -9.27 16.28 4.65
C GLN A 104 -10.50 15.73 3.91
N LEU A 105 -10.31 14.70 3.09
CA LEU A 105 -11.41 13.97 2.43
C LEU A 105 -12.42 13.41 3.43
N ALA A 106 -11.96 12.81 4.53
CA ALA A 106 -12.85 12.29 5.56
C ALA A 106 -13.72 13.39 6.20
N ARG A 107 -13.14 14.57 6.45
CA ARG A 107 -13.87 15.73 6.98
C ARG A 107 -14.90 16.25 6.00
N GLU A 108 -14.52 16.44 4.74
CA GLU A 108 -15.44 16.91 3.71
C GLU A 108 -16.58 15.92 3.42
N ASN A 109 -16.30 14.62 3.48
CA ASN A 109 -17.34 13.60 3.34
C ASN A 109 -18.31 13.68 4.51
N LEU A 110 -17.82 13.79 5.75
CA LEU A 110 -18.66 13.94 6.93
C LEU A 110 -19.54 15.20 6.86
N GLU A 111 -19.02 16.30 6.34
CA GLU A 111 -19.79 17.54 6.13
C GLU A 111 -20.91 17.37 5.10
N LYS A 112 -20.73 16.51 4.09
CA LYS A 112 -21.72 16.25 3.04
C LYS A 112 -22.81 15.26 3.48
N GLU A 113 -22.60 14.46 4.52
CA GLU A 113 -23.54 13.44 5.00
C GLU A 113 -24.98 13.96 5.28
N PRO A 114 -25.19 15.14 5.92
CA PRO A 114 -26.55 15.66 6.15
C PRO A 114 -27.29 15.93 4.84
N ARG A 115 -26.62 16.54 3.86
CA ARG A 115 -27.22 16.83 2.55
C ARG A 115 -27.48 15.57 1.75
N ILE A 116 -26.57 14.60 1.79
CA ILE A 116 -26.76 13.28 1.17
C ILE A 116 -27.99 12.59 1.79
N SER A 117 -28.16 12.67 3.11
CA SER A 117 -29.30 12.08 3.83
C SER A 117 -30.62 12.73 3.44
N GLU A 118 -30.65 14.06 3.32
CA GLU A 118 -31.83 14.80 2.85
C GLU A 118 -32.22 14.38 1.42
N LEU A 119 -31.26 14.36 0.49
CA LEU A 119 -31.49 13.97 -0.90
C LEU A 119 -31.95 12.51 -1.01
N ARG A 120 -31.37 11.60 -0.22
CA ARG A 120 -31.82 10.20 -0.13
C ARG A 120 -33.27 10.10 0.33
N ASN A 121 -33.69 10.93 1.28
CA ASN A 121 -35.08 10.96 1.74
C ASN A 121 -36.01 11.50 0.65
N GLN A 122 -35.65 12.61 -0.01
CA GLN A 122 -36.43 13.16 -1.12
C GLN A 122 -36.63 12.13 -2.23
N ALA A 123 -35.56 11.45 -2.66
CA ALA A 123 -35.64 10.43 -3.70
C ALA A 123 -36.61 9.28 -3.34
N ARG A 124 -36.71 8.89 -2.06
CA ARG A 124 -37.71 7.88 -1.63
C ARG A 124 -39.15 8.34 -1.85
N PHE A 125 -39.43 9.64 -1.77
CA PHE A 125 -40.77 10.18 -1.98
C PHE A 125 -41.13 10.38 -3.46
N TYR A 126 -40.15 10.49 -4.36
CA TYR A 126 -40.36 10.71 -5.80
C TYR A 126 -40.26 9.45 -6.67
N VAL A 127 -39.89 8.29 -6.12
CA VAL A 127 -39.77 7.00 -6.84
C VAL A 127 -40.96 6.07 -6.54
N GLN A 128 -42.16 6.64 -6.44
CA GLN A 128 -43.43 5.90 -6.29
C GLN A 128 -44.24 6.02 -7.59
#